data_AF-A0A3C0TJL2-F1
#
_entry.id   AF-A0A3C0TJL2-F1
#
_cell.length_a   1.000
_cell.length_b   1.000
_cell.length_c   1.000
_cell.angle_alpha   90.00
_cell.angle_beta   90.00
_cell.angle_gamma   90.00
#
_symmetry.space_group_name_H-M   'P 1'
#
loop_
_entity.id
_entity.type
_entity.pdbx_description
1 polymer ?
#
loop_
_entity_poly.entity_id
_entity_poly.type
_entity_poly.pdbx_seq_one_letter_code
_entity_poly.pdbx_strand_id
1 'polypeptide(L)' 'MNVLVLKKGALGIFFACAVILSGSDLLSAAEPQGPRLVVTQERYDFGAVAQGTRVEHVFAIRNGGDEPLDIQEVRAS' A
#
# COMPACT_ATOMS: atom_id res chain seq x y z
N MET A 1 -37.21 -23.21 53.14
CA MET A 1 -35.88 -23.25 53.80
C MET A 1 -34.86 -23.74 52.78
N ASN A 2 -33.84 -22.91 52.49
CA ASN A 2 -32.61 -23.15 51.70
C ASN A 2 -32.76 -23.74 50.28
N VAL A 3 -32.78 -22.93 49.22
CA VAL A 3 -31.61 -22.25 48.60
C VAL A 3 -30.52 -23.23 48.17
N LEU A 4 -30.59 -23.70 46.92
CA LEU A 4 -29.41 -24.08 46.16
C LEU A 4 -29.26 -23.06 45.02
N VAL A 5 -28.39 -22.09 45.26
CA VAL A 5 -28.04 -20.99 44.36
C VAL A 5 -27.47 -21.55 43.06
N LEU A 6 -28.29 -21.59 42.02
CA LEU A 6 -27.86 -21.90 40.66
C LEU A 6 -27.25 -20.64 40.00
N LYS A 7 -25.98 -20.76 39.60
CA LYS A 7 -25.26 -20.04 38.53
C LYS A 7 -25.47 -18.52 38.44
N LYS A 8 -24.56 -17.74 39.04
CA LYS A 8 -24.32 -16.33 38.63
C LYS A 8 -22.84 -15.95 38.43
N GLY A 9 -21.88 -16.82 38.80
CA GLY A 9 -20.45 -16.50 38.75
C GLY A 9 -19.71 -16.85 37.44
N ALA A 10 -20.24 -17.76 36.62
CA ALA A 10 -19.52 -18.24 35.43
C ALA A 10 -19.80 -17.45 34.14
N LEU A 11 -20.83 -16.58 34.12
CA LEU A 11 -21.24 -15.86 32.92
C LEU A 11 -20.42 -14.59 32.68
N GLY A 12 -19.90 -13.95 33.72
CA GLY A 12 -19.10 -12.72 33.62
C GLY A 12 -17.70 -12.95 33.04
N ILE A 13 -17.10 -14.12 33.29
CA ILE A 13 -15.74 -14.45 32.82
C ILE A 13 -15.73 -14.81 31.33
N PHE A 14 -16.81 -15.42 30.81
CA PHE A 14 -16.96 -15.65 29.36
C PHE A 14 -17.20 -14.35 28.58
N PHE A 15 -17.90 -13.38 29.18
CA PHE A 15 -18.14 -12.09 28.54
C PHE A 15 -16.87 -11.21 28.50
N ALA A 16 -15.99 -11.34 29.50
CA ALA A 16 -14.69 -10.66 29.51
C ALA A 16 -13.69 -11.23 28.48
N CYS A 17 -13.79 -12.52 28.11
CA CYS A 17 -12.95 -13.13 27.08
C CYS A 17 -13.51 -12.96 25.65
N ALA A 18 -14.82 -12.84 25.48
CA ALA A 18 -15.43 -12.65 24.15
C ALA A 18 -15.19 -11.25 23.56
N VAL A 19 -14.98 -10.23 24.40
CA VAL A 19 -14.72 -8.86 23.94
C VAL A 19 -13.26 -8.66 23.49
N ILE A 20 -12.31 -9.47 23.98
CA ILE A 20 -10.89 -9.35 23.62
C ILE A 20 -10.56 -10.08 22.31
N LEU A 21 -11.43 -10.98 21.83
CA LEU A 21 -11.19 -11.79 20.62
C LEU A 21 -11.81 -11.22 19.33
N SER A 22 -12.40 -10.03 19.36
CA SER A 22 -13.10 -9.43 18.22
C SER A 22 -12.45 -8.15 17.67
N GLY A 23 -11.21 -7.83 18.08
CA GLY A 23 -10.59 -6.52 17.88
C GLY A 23 -9.29 -6.50 17.10
N SER A 24 -9.07 -7.41 16.14
CA SER A 24 -7.81 -7.49 15.38
C SER A 24 -7.78 -6.71 14.06
N ASP A 25 -8.82 -5.99 13.67
CA ASP A 25 -8.90 -5.35 12.35
C ASP A 25 -8.33 -3.91 12.28
N LEU A 26 -7.61 -3.42 13.29
CA LEU A 26 -7.24 -1.99 13.36
C LEU A 26 -5.92 -1.60 12.67
N LEU A 27 -5.25 -2.52 11.99
CA LEU A 27 -4.04 -2.20 11.21
C LEU A 27 -4.34 -2.13 9.71
N SER A 28 -5.31 -1.27 9.34
CA SER A 28 -5.47 -0.87 7.94
C SER A 28 -4.33 0.11 7.61
N ALA A 29 -3.28 -0.38 6.96
CA ALA A 29 -2.30 0.49 6.32
C ALA A 29 -3.04 1.26 5.22
N ALA A 30 -3.29 2.54 5.43
CA ALA A 30 -3.83 3.40 4.38
C ALA A 30 -2.81 3.42 3.23
N GLU A 31 -3.22 2.98 2.04
CA GLU A 31 -2.38 3.16 0.87
C GLU A 31 -2.19 4.66 0.62
N PRO A 32 -0.97 5.10 0.27
CA PRO A 32 -0.72 6.50 -0.02
C PRO A 32 -1.58 6.93 -1.22
N GLN A 33 -2.48 7.89 -0.97
CA GLN A 33 -3.29 8.57 -1.97
C GLN A 33 -2.46 9.61 -2.73
N GLY A 34 -2.90 9.96 -3.93
CA GLY A 34 -2.30 10.98 -4.78
C GLY A 34 -1.62 10.42 -6.03
N PRO A 35 -1.05 11.30 -6.87
CA PRO A 35 -0.37 10.89 -8.09
C PRO A 35 0.89 10.09 -7.76
N ARG A 36 1.13 9.01 -8.51
CA ARG A 36 2.32 8.17 -8.31
C ARG A 36 3.03 7.94 -9.62
N LEU A 37 4.23 8.51 -9.76
CA LEU A 37 5.11 8.24 -10.89
C LEU A 37 5.60 6.79 -10.83
N VAL A 38 5.31 6.00 -11.85
CA VAL A 38 5.89 4.67 -12.02
C VAL A 38 6.65 4.63 -13.33
N VAL A 39 7.95 4.35 -13.23
CA VAL A 39 8.88 4.27 -14.36
C VAL A 39 9.21 2.81 -14.62
N THR A 40 9.00 2.34 -15.85
CA THR A 40 9.26 0.92 -16.19
C THR A 40 10.76 0.62 -16.23
N GLN A 41 11.56 1.58 -16.67
CA GLN A 41 13.01 1.48 -16.77
C GLN A 41 13.64 2.81 -16.36
N GLU A 42 14.37 2.82 -15.23
CA GLU A 42 14.96 4.05 -14.71
C GLU A 42 16.26 4.44 -15.41
N ARG A 43 16.95 3.47 -16.02
CA ARG A 43 18.21 3.68 -16.72
C ARG A 43 18.23 2.86 -18.01
N TYR A 44 18.63 3.52 -19.09
CA TYR A 44 18.97 2.88 -20.35
C TYR A 44 20.42 3.19 -20.70
N ASP A 45 21.17 2.17 -21.09
CA ASP A 45 22.53 2.30 -21.63
C ASP A 45 22.47 2.02 -23.13
N PHE A 46 22.88 3.02 -23.93
CA PHE A 46 22.96 2.88 -25.38
C PHE A 46 24.10 1.97 -25.84
N GLY A 47 25.08 1.71 -24.96
CA GLY A 47 26.26 0.91 -25.26
C GLY A 47 27.14 1.55 -26.33
N ALA A 48 27.77 0.70 -27.15
CA ALA A 48 28.59 1.15 -28.27
C ALA A 48 27.71 1.59 -29.44
N VAL A 49 27.69 2.89 -29.72
CA VAL A 49 26.96 3.47 -30.86
C VAL A 49 27.96 3.90 -31.93
N ALA A 50 27.70 3.50 -33.17
CA ALA A 50 28.54 3.89 -34.31
C ALA A 50 28.42 5.40 -34.59
N GLN A 51 29.55 6.04 -34.88
CA GLN A 51 29.60 7.48 -35.17
C GLN A 51 28.69 7.82 -36.37
N GLY A 52 27.95 8.91 -36.25
CA GLY A 52 26.99 9.38 -37.27
C GLY A 52 25.64 8.67 -37.23
N THR A 53 25.43 7.73 -36.30
CA THR A 53 24.14 7.02 -36.15
C THR A 53 23.26 7.71 -35.12
N ARG A 54 21.99 7.91 -35.45
CA ARG A 54 20.96 8.35 -34.50
C ARG A 54 20.34 7.11 -33.85
N VAL A 55 20.37 7.06 -32.53
CA VAL A 55 19.72 6.02 -31.72
C VAL A 55 18.73 6.69 -30.80
N GLU A 56 17.56 6.09 -30.65
CA GLU A 56 16.46 6.62 -29.85
C GLU A 56 16.02 5.56 -28.84
N HIS A 57 15.66 6.02 -27.65
CA HIS A 57 15.06 5.19 -26.62
C HIS A 57 13.88 5.93 -25.99
N VAL A 58 12.79 5.21 -25.74
CA VAL A 58 11.54 5.75 -25.21
C VAL A 58 11.32 5.20 -23.81
N PHE A 59 11.26 6.10 -22.83
CA PHE A 59 10.91 5.74 -21.46
C PHE A 59 9.38 5.72 -21.29
N ALA A 60 8.85 4.57 -20.88
CA ALA A 60 7.44 4.42 -20.55
C ALA A 60 7.18 4.80 -19.09
N ILE A 61 6.45 5.90 -18.90
CA ILE A 61 6.01 6.41 -17.60
C ILE A 61 4.51 6.20 -17.47
N ARG A 62 4.06 5.72 -16.31
CA ARG A 62 2.63 5.61 -15.99
C ARG A 62 2.33 6.28 -14.66
N ASN A 63 1.15 6.88 -14.56
CA ASN A 63 0.58 7.25 -13.27
C ASN A 63 -0.02 6.01 -12.62
N GLY A 64 0.55 5.56 -11.52
CA GLY A 64 0.00 4.46 -10.72
C GLY A 64 -0.95 4.92 -9.61
N GLY A 65 -1.08 6.23 -9.41
CA GLY A 65 -1.90 6.85 -8.38
C GLY A 65 -3.37 6.95 -8.76
N ASP A 66 -4.16 7.48 -7.83
CA ASP A 66 -5.59 7.72 -7.98
C ASP A 66 -5.94 9.18 -8.33
N GLU A 67 -4.95 10.05 -8.41
CA GLU A 67 -5.09 11.46 -8.79
C GLU A 67 -4.26 11.80 -10.05
N PRO A 68 -4.61 12.87 -10.80
CA PRO A 68 -3.86 13.30 -11.99
C PRO A 68 -2.38 13.59 -11.71
N LEU A 69 -1.49 13.02 -12.52
CA LEU A 69 -0.06 13.29 -12.49
C LEU A 69 0.27 14.36 -13.54
N ASP A 70 0.70 15.54 -13.09
CA ASP A 70 1.17 16.63 -13.94
C ASP A 70 2.71 16.66 -13.98
N ILE A 71 3.29 16.59 -15.18
CA ILE A 71 4.74 16.59 -15.40
C ILE A 71 5.17 17.99 -15.81
N GLN A 72 5.80 18.72 -14.89
CA GLN A 72 6.13 20.13 -15.09
C GLN A 72 7.45 20.33 -15.86
N GLU A 73 8.43 19.45 -15.67
CA GLU A 73 9.76 19.61 -16.28
C GLU A 73 10.42 18.25 -16.55
N VAL A 74 11.20 18.18 -17.63
CA VAL A 74 12.08 17.06 -17.97
C VAL A 74 13.47 17.61 -18.26
N ARG A 75 14.50 17.05 -17.61
CA ARG A 75 15.90 17.49 -17.77
C ARG A 75 16.74 16.36 -18.37
N ALA A 76 17.57 16.71 -19.35
CA ALA A 76 18.65 15.86 -19.83
C ALA A 76 19.92 16.14 -19.01
N SER A 77 20.60 15.09 -18.57
CA SER A 77 21.89 15.15 -17.86
C SER A 77 23.04 14.74 -18.77
#